data_AF-A0A6N6T796-F1
#
_entry.id   AF-A0A6N6T796-F1
#
_cell.length_a   1.000
_cell.length_b   1.000
_cell.length_c   1.000
_cell.angle_alpha   90.00
_cell.angle_beta   90.00
_cell.angle_gamma   90.00
#
_symmetry.space_group_name_H-M   'P 1'
#
loop_
_entity.id
_entity.type
_entity.pdbx_description
1 polymer ?
#
loop_
_entity_poly.entity_id
_entity_poly.type
_entity_poly.pdbx_seq_one_letter_code
_entity_poly.pdbx_strand_id
1 'polypeptide(L)'
;MEHVIGTLRTRDTYFWATHGGAELDLLALIKGKRYGFKFKDADAPSQTRSMQAAIEDLGLEHLLWVIYPGQQEYALDARISVISLDRVRMLVSP
;
A
#
# COMPACT_ATOMS: atom_id res chain seq x y z
N MET A 1 11.00 -3.03 -0.86
CA MET A 1 10.34 -3.26 0.45
C MET A 1 11.09 -2.59 1.60
N GLU A 2 12.36 -2.92 1.85
CA GLU A 2 13.14 -2.39 3.00
C GLU A 2 13.19 -0.85 3.05
N HIS A 3 13.32 -0.19 1.89
CA HIS A 3 13.31 1.28 1.82
C HIS A 3 11.99 1.88 2.32
N VAL A 4 10.84 1.24 2.03
CA VAL A 4 9.53 1.70 2.50
C VAL A 4 9.41 1.51 4.00
N ILE A 5 9.76 0.33 4.53
CA ILE A 5 9.71 0.08 5.98
C ILE A 5 10.59 1.10 6.73
N GLY A 6 11.81 1.34 6.24
CA GLY A 6 12.71 2.36 6.81
C GLY A 6 12.16 3.79 6.69
N THR A 7 11.41 4.09 5.62
CA THR A 7 10.76 5.39 5.43
C THR A 7 9.57 5.56 6.37
N LEU A 8 8.76 4.52 6.56
CA LEU A 8 7.54 4.60 7.35
C LEU A 8 7.78 4.90 8.83
N ARG A 9 9.04 4.75 9.31
CA ARG A 9 9.46 5.03 10.70
C ARG A 9 8.53 4.44 11.77
N THR A 10 7.81 3.37 11.40
CA THR A 10 6.87 2.65 12.27
C THR A 10 7.35 1.21 12.38
N ARG A 11 7.19 0.63 13.57
CA ARG A 11 7.46 -0.80 13.81
C ARG A 11 6.22 -1.65 13.61
N ASP A 12 5.05 -1.02 13.51
CA ASP A 12 3.76 -1.68 13.32
C ASP A 12 3.51 -1.95 11.83
N THR A 13 4.38 -2.78 11.25
CA THR A 13 4.26 -3.28 9.89
C THR A 13 4.01 -4.78 9.89
N TYR A 14 2.95 -5.21 9.20
CA TYR A 14 2.49 -6.60 9.17
C TYR A 14 2.34 -7.06 7.72
N PHE A 15 2.50 -8.36 7.47
CA PHE A 15 2.17 -8.98 6.19
C PHE A 15 0.80 -9.63 6.30
N TRP A 16 -0.02 -9.54 5.25
CA TRP A 16 -1.32 -10.17 5.25
C TRP A 16 -1.56 -10.95 3.95
N ALA A 17 -1.98 -12.20 4.12
CA ALA A 17 -2.40 -13.04 3.03
C ALA A 17 -3.58 -13.89 3.49
N THR A 18 -4.53 -14.10 2.59
CA THR A 18 -5.68 -14.96 2.81
C THR A 18 -5.47 -16.28 2.10
N HIS A 19 -6.09 -17.32 2.65
CA HIS A 19 -6.13 -18.64 2.02
C HIS A 19 -6.81 -18.61 0.63
N GLY A 20 -7.64 -17.59 0.35
CA GLY A 20 -8.34 -17.40 -0.94
C GLY A 20 -7.52 -16.66 -2.01
N GLY A 21 -6.24 -16.39 -1.78
CA GLY A 21 -5.36 -15.74 -2.76
C GLY A 21 -5.43 -14.21 -2.80
N ALA A 22 -6.09 -13.59 -1.82
CA ALA A 22 -5.92 -12.15 -1.59
C ALA A 22 -4.68 -11.92 -0.73
N GLU A 23 -3.71 -11.20 -1.27
CA GLU A 23 -2.44 -10.90 -0.62
C GLU A 23 -2.28 -9.38 -0.48
N LEU A 24 -1.60 -8.94 0.56
CA LEU A 24 -1.18 -7.57 0.81
C LEU A 24 0.27 -7.59 1.29
N ASP A 25 1.15 -6.92 0.55
CA ASP A 25 2.59 -6.99 0.81
C ASP A 25 2.99 -6.30 2.11
N LEU A 26 2.29 -5.25 2.52
CA LEU A 26 2.55 -4.60 3.80
C LEU A 26 1.28 -3.93 4.31
N LEU A 27 1.03 -4.07 5.59
CA LEU A 27 0.06 -3.30 6.36
C LEU A 27 0.85 -2.47 7.35
N ALA A 28 0.77 -1.15 7.29
CA ALA A 28 1.40 -0.27 8.27
C ALA A 28 0.36 0.48 9.08
N LEU A 29 0.58 0.58 10.39
CA LEU A 29 -0.17 1.48 11.25
C LEU A 29 0.62 2.78 11.41
N ILE A 30 0.06 3.87 10.92
CA ILE A 30 0.68 5.20 10.92
C ILE A 30 -0.34 6.18 11.53
N LYS A 31 0.05 6.87 12.61
CA LYS A 31 -0.81 7.84 13.32
C LYS A 31 -2.20 7.27 13.70
N GLY A 32 -2.27 5.97 14.05
CA GLY A 32 -3.52 5.28 14.41
C GLY A 32 -4.38 4.82 13.23
N LYS A 33 -3.92 5.05 12.00
CA LYS A 33 -4.61 4.68 10.76
C LYS A 33 -3.92 3.50 10.08
N ARG A 34 -4.70 2.66 9.42
CA ARG A 34 -4.21 1.47 8.71
C ARG A 34 -4.01 1.79 7.24
N TYR A 35 -2.77 1.63 6.79
CA TYR A 35 -2.36 1.82 5.40
C TYR A 35 -1.90 0.49 4.82
N GLY A 36 -2.51 0.07 3.72
CA GLY A 36 -2.03 -1.07 2.95
C GLY A 36 -1.02 -0.62 1.91
N PHE A 37 0.08 -1.34 1.73
CA PHE A 37 1.02 -1.15 0.65
C PHE A 37 1.11 -2.41 -0.20
N LYS A 38 1.07 -2.23 -1.51
CA LYS A 38 1.44 -3.26 -2.48
C LYS A 38 2.61 -2.80 -3.34
N PHE A 39 3.52 -3.72 -3.63
CA PHE A 39 4.67 -3.48 -4.49
C PHE A 39 4.48 -4.24 -5.80
N LYS A 40 4.54 -3.54 -6.93
CA LYS A 40 4.52 -4.18 -8.24
C LYS A 40 5.54 -3.53 -9.17
N ASP A 41 6.24 -4.36 -9.92
CA ASP A 41 7.22 -3.98 -10.96
C ASP A 41 6.55 -3.77 -12.32
N ALA A 42 5.28 -3.37 -12.33
CA ALA A 42 4.49 -3.21 -13.54
C ALA A 42 4.18 -1.72 -13.75
N ASP A 43 4.38 -1.25 -14.99
CA ASP A 43 4.22 0.16 -15.39
C ASP A 43 2.75 0.65 -15.30
N ALA A 44 1.79 -0.27 -15.41
CA ALA A 44 0.36 0.02 -15.34
C ALA A 44 -0.38 -0.96 -14.42
N PRO A 45 -0.32 -0.78 -13.09
CA PRO A 45 -1.19 -1.52 -12.19
C PRO A 45 -2.67 -1.29 -12.47
N SER A 46 -3.44 -2.35 -12.40
CA SER A 46 -4.90 -2.30 -12.45
C SER A 46 -5.47 -2.83 -11.14
N GLN A 47 -6.65 -2.32 -10.77
CA GLN A 47 -7.37 -2.79 -9.61
C GLN A 47 -7.68 -4.30 -9.72
N THR A 48 -7.53 -5.04 -8.63
CA THR A 48 -7.81 -6.47 -8.55
C THR A 48 -8.76 -6.76 -7.40
N ARG A 49 -9.53 -7.84 -7.50
CA ARG A 49 -10.49 -8.24 -6.45
C ARG A 49 -9.83 -8.44 -5.10
N SER A 50 -8.60 -8.93 -5.07
CA SER A 50 -7.80 -9.09 -3.86
C SER A 50 -7.57 -7.78 -3.10
N MET A 51 -7.53 -6.63 -3.78
CA MET A 51 -7.36 -5.33 -3.12
C MET A 51 -8.63 -4.88 -2.41
N GLN A 52 -9.80 -5.10 -3.03
CA GLN A 52 -11.08 -4.80 -2.40
C GLN A 52 -11.26 -5.66 -1.14
N ALA A 53 -10.99 -6.97 -1.26
CA ALA A 53 -10.99 -7.88 -0.10
C ALA A 53 -10.04 -7.40 1.00
N ALA A 54 -8.81 -6.97 0.67
CA ALA A 54 -7.88 -6.44 1.67
C ALA A 54 -8.41 -5.18 2.36
N ILE A 55 -9.06 -4.26 1.63
CA ILE A 55 -9.63 -3.04 2.22
C ILE A 55 -10.79 -3.38 3.15
N GLU A 56 -11.67 -4.28 2.73
CA GLU A 56 -12.86 -4.68 3.49
C GLU A 56 -12.50 -5.54 4.70
N ASP A 57 -11.65 -6.56 4.54
CA ASP A 57 -11.26 -7.48 5.61
C ASP A 57 -10.36 -6.82 6.66
N LEU A 58 -9.43 -5.96 6.25
CA LEU A 58 -8.50 -5.30 7.18
C LEU A 58 -9.02 -3.97 7.71
N GLY A 59 -10.14 -3.46 7.17
CA GLY A 59 -10.65 -2.13 7.47
C GLY A 59 -9.60 -1.05 7.18
N LEU A 60 -8.99 -1.10 5.99
CA LEU A 60 -8.00 -0.11 5.59
C LEU A 60 -8.68 1.23 5.37
N GLU A 61 -8.09 2.29 5.92
CA GLU A 61 -8.54 3.64 5.63
C GLU A 61 -8.13 4.01 4.20
N HIS A 62 -6.89 3.65 3.83
CA HIS A 62 -6.41 3.86 2.47
C HIS A 62 -5.43 2.75 2.07
N LEU A 63 -5.56 2.25 0.83
CA LEU A 63 -4.63 1.31 0.24
C LEU A 63 -3.77 2.05 -0.80
N LEU A 64 -2.47 1.96 -0.64
CA LEU A 64 -1.47 2.62 -1.45
C LEU A 64 -0.71 1.60 -2.27
N TRP A 65 -0.60 1.84 -3.57
CA TRP A 65 0.19 1.04 -4.49
C TRP A 65 1.51 1.73 -4.71
N VAL A 66 2.61 1.08 -4.34
CA VAL A 66 3.95 1.59 -4.57
C VAL A 66 4.52 0.90 -5.80
N ILE A 67 4.56 1.62 -6.91
CA ILE A 67 5.25 1.15 -8.12
C ILE A 67 6.75 1.39 -7.95
N TYR A 68 7.55 0.40 -8.32
CA TYR A 68 8.98 0.52 -8.59
C TYR A 68 9.17 0.30 -10.10
N PRO A 69 9.83 1.14 -10.93
CA PRO A 69 10.35 2.50 -10.79
C PRO A 69 9.51 3.54 -11.58
N GLY A 70 8.17 3.41 -11.58
CA GLY A 70 7.28 4.37 -12.24
C GLY A 70 7.18 5.70 -11.49
N GLN A 71 7.15 6.82 -12.22
CA GLN A 71 6.91 8.16 -11.65
C GLN A 71 5.43 8.57 -11.67
N GLN A 72 4.55 7.70 -12.18
CA GLN A 72 3.15 8.07 -12.42
C GLN A 72 2.31 7.85 -11.16
N GLU A 73 1.74 8.93 -10.65
CA GLU A 73 0.77 8.91 -9.55
C GLU A 73 -0.64 8.98 -10.13
N TYR A 74 -1.52 8.07 -9.75
CA TYR A 74 -2.93 8.11 -10.14
C TYR A 74 -3.82 7.32 -9.19
N ALA A 75 -5.07 7.75 -9.03
CA ALA A 75 -6.06 6.99 -8.27
C ALA A 75 -6.63 5.87 -9.15
N LEU A 76 -6.60 4.63 -8.65
CA LEU A 76 -7.34 3.51 -9.24
C LEU A 76 -8.78 3.46 -8.71
N ASP A 77 -9.00 3.95 -7.48
CA ASP A 77 -10.29 3.96 -6.81
C ASP A 77 -10.29 5.10 -5.76
N ALA A 78 -11.45 5.45 -5.21
CA ALA A 78 -11.58 6.37 -4.08
C ALA A 78 -10.73 5.95 -2.86
N ARG A 79 -10.49 4.65 -2.70
CA ARG A 79 -9.68 4.08 -1.59
C ARG A 79 -8.33 3.52 -2.03
N ILE A 80 -7.99 3.59 -3.33
CA ILE A 80 -6.77 3.00 -3.89
C ILE A 80 -6.01 4.03 -4.71
N SER A 81 -4.81 4.37 -4.26
CA SER A 81 -3.94 5.33 -4.94
C SER A 81 -2.63 4.68 -5.32
N VAL A 82 -2.23 4.85 -6.57
CA VAL A 82 -0.94 4.46 -7.12
C VAL A 82 0.01 5.63 -6.92
N ILE A 83 1.12 5.38 -6.24
CA ILE A 83 2.14 6.36 -5.91
C ILE A 83 3.53 5.80 -6.23
N SER A 84 4.46 6.70 -6.50
CA SER A 84 5.88 6.36 -6.59
C SER A 84 6.46 6.15 -5.19
N LEU A 85 7.60 5.45 -5.12
CA LEU A 85 8.35 5.27 -3.88
C LEU A 85 8.68 6.61 -3.19
N ASP A 86 8.90 7.67 -3.97
CA ASP A 86 9.25 8.99 -3.44
C ASP A 86 8.13 9.60 -2.58
N ARG A 87 6.85 9.36 -2.95
CA ARG A 87 5.70 9.89 -2.21
C ARG A 87 5.43 9.18 -0.90
N VAL A 88 5.94 7.96 -0.72
CA VAL A 88 5.79 7.24 0.55
C VAL A 88 6.38 8.07 1.70
N ARG A 89 7.43 8.88 1.45
CA ARG A 89 8.02 9.80 2.43
C ARG A 89 7.05 10.86 2.93
N MET A 90 6.11 11.31 2.10
CA MET A 90 5.15 12.36 2.49
C MET A 90 4.11 11.88 3.49
N LEU A 91 3.86 10.56 3.58
CA LEU A 91 2.86 9.99 4.49
C LEU A 91 3.30 10.03 5.96
N VAL A 92 4.60 10.11 6.18
CA VAL A 92 5.23 10.16 7.51
C VAL A 92 5.75 11.53 7.88
N SER A 93 5.64 12.50 6.98
CA SER A 93 5.99 13.88 7.30
C SER A 93 5.08 14.40 8.44
N PRO A 94 5.64 15.16 9.41
CA PRO A 94 4.89 15.78 10.49
C PRO A 94 3.68 16.58 10.00
#